data_AF-A0A434QYL4-F1
#
_entry.id   AF-A0A434QYL4-F1
#
_cell.length_a   1.000
_cell.length_b   1.000
_cell.length_c   1.000
_cell.angle_alpha   90.00
_cell.angle_beta   90.00
_cell.angle_gamma   90.00
#
_symmetry.space_group_name_H-M   'P 1'
#
loop_
_entity.id
_entity.type
_entity.pdbx_description
1 polymer ?
#
loop_
_entity_poly.entity_id
_entity_poly.type
_entity_poly.pdbx_seq_one_letter_code
_entity_poly.pdbx_strand_id
1 'polypeptide(L)'
;MIDVKRRTRWENCGLCGEFRITTREHVVPRSLYPVSKSNSTFQRITIAACATCNNGTADDDAHFRNVVVVAGEPNDAVKESWSGPVHRGFDQVDGRRRARDLFNLMRPAPDIGPNLYRIYPAEDPRVLRIIRKIIRGLSRHHELTGPVSDGQVFADVLRQPI
;
A
#
# COMPACT_ATOMS: atom_id res chain seq x y z
N MET A 1 -23.56 1.19 -14.91
CA MET A 1 -22.50 1.77 -14.04
C MET A 1 -23.16 2.70 -13.05
N ILE A 2 -23.31 2.29 -11.79
CA ILE A 2 -23.78 3.22 -10.75
C ILE A 2 -22.59 4.09 -10.37
N ASP A 3 -22.68 5.36 -10.75
CA ASP A 3 -21.77 6.40 -10.29
C ASP A 3 -21.99 6.60 -8.78
N VAL A 4 -21.27 5.82 -7.98
CA VAL A 4 -21.25 5.97 -6.53
C VAL A 4 -20.44 7.24 -6.25
N LYS A 5 -21.11 8.40 -6.34
CA LYS A 5 -20.60 9.68 -5.83
C LYS A 5 -19.92 9.40 -4.49
N ARG A 6 -18.66 9.82 -4.33
CA ARG A 6 -17.93 9.72 -3.05
C ARG A 6 -18.72 10.49 -2.00
N ARG A 7 -19.66 9.83 -1.32
CA ARG A 7 -20.51 10.44 -0.30
C ARG A 7 -19.64 10.72 0.91
N THR A 8 -19.34 11.98 1.12
CA THR A 8 -18.75 12.47 2.36
C THR A 8 -19.78 12.32 3.48
N ARG A 9 -19.33 11.98 4.68
CA ARG A 9 -20.20 11.90 5.88
C ARG A 9 -19.43 12.27 7.13
N TRP A 10 -20.13 12.78 8.14
CA TRP A 10 -19.57 12.96 9.48
C TRP A 10 -19.49 11.60 10.18
N GLU A 11 -18.28 11.18 10.56
CA GLU A 11 -18.03 9.93 11.30
C GLU A 11 -16.66 10.01 11.99
N ASN A 12 -16.39 9.10 12.93
CA ASN A 12 -15.04 8.86 13.42
C ASN A 12 -14.15 8.29 12.29
N CYS A 13 -13.03 8.95 12.03
CA CYS A 13 -12.01 8.44 11.12
C CYS A 13 -11.51 7.08 11.61
N GLY A 14 -11.57 6.05 10.77
CA GLY A 14 -11.11 4.70 11.09
C GLY A 14 -9.60 4.58 11.30
N LEU A 15 -8.84 5.61 10.94
CA LEU A 15 -7.40 5.68 11.16
C LEU A 15 -7.09 6.50 12.42
N CYS A 16 -7.37 7.81 12.44
CA CYS A 16 -7.01 8.67 13.58
C CYS A 16 -8.05 8.73 14.72
N GLY A 17 -9.26 8.22 14.52
CA GLY A 17 -10.34 8.23 15.51
C GLY A 17 -11.10 9.54 15.63
N GLU A 18 -10.59 10.64 15.06
CA GLU A 18 -11.23 11.95 15.17
C GLU A 18 -12.57 11.99 14.43
N PHE A 19 -13.59 12.58 15.07
CA PHE A 19 -14.90 12.80 14.48
C PHE A 19 -14.86 13.98 13.50
N ARG A 20 -14.99 13.71 12.19
CA ARG A 20 -14.99 14.75 11.16
C ARG A 20 -15.60 14.27 9.85
N ILE A 21 -15.61 15.13 8.84
CA ILE A 21 -15.97 14.74 7.47
C ILE A 21 -14.96 13.69 6.98
N THR A 22 -15.51 12.54 6.58
CA THR A 22 -14.75 11.38 6.09
C THR A 22 -15.15 11.04 4.66
N THR A 23 -14.24 10.38 3.97
CA THR A 23 -14.44 9.71 2.69
C THR A 23 -14.17 8.22 2.83
N ARG A 24 -14.47 7.47 1.77
CA ARG A 24 -14.16 6.04 1.70
C ARG A 24 -12.68 5.85 1.39
N GLU A 25 -11.95 5.19 2.27
CA GLU A 25 -10.55 4.79 2.07
C GLU A 25 -10.42 3.27 1.95
N HIS A 26 -9.54 2.81 1.07
CA HIS A 26 -9.21 1.39 0.96
C HIS A 26 -8.20 0.98 2.03
N VAL A 27 -8.49 -0.10 2.76
CA VAL A 27 -7.59 -0.59 3.82
C VAL A 27 -6.26 -1.07 3.22
N VAL A 28 -6.34 -1.93 2.21
CA VAL A 28 -5.21 -2.28 1.35
C VAL A 28 -5.19 -1.30 0.17
N PRO A 29 -4.05 -0.65 -0.15
CA PRO A 29 -3.97 0.36 -1.19
C PRO A 29 -4.64 -0.07 -2.49
N ARG A 30 -5.55 0.77 -3.00
CA ARG A 30 -6.32 0.47 -4.22
C ARG A 30 -5.42 0.15 -5.41
N SER A 31 -4.24 0.76 -5.45
CA SER A 31 -3.24 0.63 -6.50
C SER A 31 -2.64 -0.77 -6.62
N LEU A 32 -2.91 -1.68 -5.66
CA LEU A 32 -2.51 -3.09 -5.68
C LEU A 32 -3.57 -4.00 -6.30
N TYR A 33 -4.80 -3.51 -6.55
CA TYR A 33 -5.83 -4.31 -7.19
C TYR A 33 -5.68 -4.23 -8.72
N PRO A 34 -5.24 -5.31 -9.40
CA PRO A 34 -5.18 -5.33 -10.85
C PRO A 34 -6.57 -5.12 -11.46
N VAL A 35 -6.62 -4.45 -12.61
CA VAL A 35 -7.85 -4.15 -13.35
C VAL A 35 -8.46 -5.44 -13.89
N SER A 36 -7.64 -6.42 -14.27
CA SER A 36 -8.10 -7.75 -14.69
C SER A 36 -8.93 -8.47 -13.61
N LYS A 37 -8.72 -8.12 -12.34
CA LYS A 37 -9.47 -8.67 -11.19
C LYS A 37 -10.60 -7.74 -10.75
N SER A 38 -11.04 -6.81 -11.60
CA SER A 38 -12.16 -5.89 -11.31
C SER A 38 -13.43 -6.63 -10.87
N ASN A 39 -13.71 -7.81 -11.46
CA ASN A 39 -14.86 -8.66 -11.15
C ASN A 39 -14.57 -9.79 -10.15
N SER A 40 -13.44 -9.75 -9.43
CA SER A 40 -13.12 -10.76 -8.43
C SER A 40 -14.13 -10.76 -7.27
N THR A 41 -14.38 -11.92 -6.69
CA THR A 41 -15.12 -12.06 -5.42
C THR A 41 -14.32 -11.58 -4.20
N PHE A 42 -13.03 -11.25 -4.37
CA PHE A 42 -12.19 -10.72 -3.31
C PHE A 42 -12.76 -9.40 -2.76
N GLN A 43 -12.99 -9.36 -1.46
CA GLN A 43 -13.55 -8.20 -0.80
C GLN A 43 -12.51 -7.07 -0.71
N ARG A 44 -12.78 -5.94 -1.38
CA ARG A 44 -11.98 -4.73 -1.26
C ARG A 44 -12.45 -3.93 -0.06
N ILE A 45 -11.92 -4.27 1.11
CA ILE A 45 -12.29 -3.64 2.38
C ILE A 45 -12.02 -2.13 2.32
N THR A 46 -12.99 -1.37 2.81
CA THR A 46 -12.90 0.08 2.91
C THR A 46 -13.46 0.58 4.23
N ILE A 47 -12.89 1.66 4.74
CA ILE A 47 -13.29 2.32 5.98
C ILE A 47 -13.56 3.81 5.74
N ALA A 48 -14.21 4.47 6.70
CA ALA A 48 -14.28 5.93 6.73
C ALA A 48 -12.90 6.49 7.12
N ALA A 49 -12.37 7.45 6.38
CA ALA A 49 -11.13 8.15 6.71
C ALA A 49 -11.25 9.65 6.45
N CYS A 50 -10.69 10.47 7.33
CA CYS A 50 -10.63 11.91 7.09
C CYS A 50 -9.67 12.24 5.94
N ALA A 51 -9.82 13.43 5.34
CA ALA A 51 -8.99 13.84 4.21
C ALA A 51 -7.48 13.81 4.54
N THR A 52 -7.09 14.18 5.76
CA THR A 52 -5.69 14.14 6.22
C THR A 52 -5.12 12.74 6.20
N CYS A 53 -5.83 11.75 6.77
CA CYS A 53 -5.34 10.37 6.79
C CYS A 53 -5.40 9.72 5.40
N ASN A 54 -6.48 9.95 4.63
CA ASN A 54 -6.67 9.35 3.31
C ASN A 54 -5.62 9.86 2.31
N ASN A 55 -5.41 11.18 2.24
CA ASN A 55 -4.44 11.76 1.31
C ASN A 55 -3.01 11.72 1.83
N GLY A 56 -2.82 11.69 3.16
CA GLY A 56 -1.50 11.76 3.80
C GLY A 56 -0.60 10.56 3.51
N THR A 57 -1.15 9.43 3.04
CA THR A 57 -0.37 8.23 2.67
C THR A 57 -0.25 8.02 1.16
N ALA A 58 -0.70 8.96 0.31
CA ALA A 58 -0.77 8.74 -1.13
C ALA A 58 0.59 8.44 -1.78
N ASP A 59 1.65 9.13 -1.34
CA ASP A 59 3.00 8.87 -1.86
C ASP A 59 3.56 7.54 -1.36
N ASP A 60 3.32 7.21 -0.09
CA ASP A 60 3.74 5.93 0.51
C ASP A 60 2.98 4.73 -0.08
N ASP A 61 1.70 4.88 -0.42
CA ASP A 61 0.90 3.84 -1.10
C ASP A 61 1.52 3.50 -2.47
N ALA A 62 1.98 4.52 -3.20
CA ALA A 62 2.60 4.31 -4.50
C ALA A 62 4.02 3.73 -4.38
N HIS A 63 4.79 4.16 -3.38
CA HIS A 63 6.09 3.58 -3.05
C HIS A 63 5.96 2.12 -2.64
N PHE A 64 5.03 1.81 -1.74
CA PHE A 64 4.71 0.45 -1.30
C PHE A 64 4.39 -0.47 -2.47
N ARG A 65 3.51 -0.04 -3.39
CA ARG A 65 3.21 -0.80 -4.62
C ARG A 65 4.48 -1.08 -5.43
N ASN A 66 5.30 -0.07 -5.69
CA ASN A 66 6.51 -0.24 -6.47
C ASN A 66 7.47 -1.24 -5.82
N VAL A 67 7.67 -1.15 -4.49
CA VAL A 67 8.51 -2.08 -3.73
C VAL A 67 7.98 -3.51 -3.79
N VAL A 68 6.69 -3.73 -3.52
CA VAL A 68 6.11 -5.09 -3.50
C VAL A 68 6.10 -5.73 -4.89
N VAL A 69 5.86 -4.95 -5.95
CA VAL A 69 5.91 -5.45 -7.34
C VAL A 69 7.32 -5.90 -7.73
N VAL A 70 8.35 -5.19 -7.26
CA VAL A 70 9.76 -5.47 -7.62
C VAL A 70 10.38 -6.54 -6.73
N ALA A 71 10.00 -6.57 -5.45
CA ALA A 71 10.49 -7.56 -4.49
C ALA A 71 9.71 -8.89 -4.53
N GLY A 72 8.51 -8.90 -5.12
CA GLY A 72 7.62 -10.06 -5.15
C GLY A 72 7.95 -11.08 -6.24
N GLU A 73 7.42 -12.29 -6.07
CA GLU A 73 7.55 -13.34 -7.07
C GLU A 73 6.81 -13.00 -8.37
N PRO A 74 7.43 -13.19 -9.55
CA PRO A 74 6.78 -12.93 -10.82
C PRO A 74 5.51 -13.77 -11.02
N ASN A 75 4.38 -13.10 -11.21
CA ASN A 75 3.10 -13.71 -11.59
C ASN A 75 2.31 -12.73 -12.47
N ASP A 76 1.14 -13.14 -12.97
CA ASP A 76 0.35 -12.33 -13.90
C ASP A 76 -0.11 -10.99 -13.29
N ALA A 77 -0.46 -10.97 -12.01
CA ALA A 77 -0.86 -9.75 -11.31
C ALA A 77 0.32 -8.77 -11.12
N VAL A 78 1.52 -9.30 -10.87
CA VAL A 78 2.77 -8.52 -10.80
C VAL A 78 3.11 -7.93 -12.16
N LYS A 79 3.04 -8.72 -13.24
CA LYS A 79 3.28 -8.26 -14.61
C LYS A 79 2.30 -7.15 -15.02
N GLU A 80 1.02 -7.30 -14.71
CA GLU A 80 0.00 -6.27 -14.95
C GLU A 80 0.26 -5.00 -14.14
N SER A 81 0.62 -5.14 -12.87
CA SER A 81 0.93 -4.01 -12.00
C SER A 81 2.17 -3.25 -12.49
N TRP A 82 3.19 -3.99 -12.96
CA TRP A 82 4.40 -3.43 -13.55
C TRP A 82 4.10 -2.64 -14.83
N SER A 83 3.46 -3.28 -15.82
CA SER A 83 3.16 -2.66 -17.13
C SER A 83 2.11 -1.55 -17.07
N GLY A 84 1.28 -1.52 -16.03
CA GLY A 84 0.24 -0.52 -15.84
C GLY A 84 0.64 0.60 -14.86
N PRO A 85 0.15 0.54 -13.60
CA PRO A 85 0.26 1.66 -12.66
C PRO A 85 1.70 1.96 -12.19
N VAL A 86 2.62 0.99 -12.21
CA VAL A 86 4.04 1.23 -11.86
C VAL A 86 4.74 2.00 -12.98
N HIS A 87 4.77 1.45 -14.19
CA HIS A 87 5.44 2.10 -15.33
C HIS A 87 4.91 3.51 -15.59
N ARG A 88 3.58 3.68 -15.67
CA ARG A 88 2.96 5.02 -15.84
C ARG A 88 3.32 6.01 -14.73
N GLY A 89 3.64 5.51 -13.54
CA GLY A 89 4.09 6.33 -12.41
C GLY A 89 5.50 6.87 -12.59
N PHE A 90 6.37 6.15 -13.31
CA PHE A 90 7.71 6.62 -13.65
C PHE A 90 7.72 7.67 -14.77
N ASP A 91 6.64 7.75 -15.55
CA ASP A 91 6.45 8.78 -16.59
C ASP A 91 5.89 10.10 -16.03
N GLN A 92 5.52 10.16 -14.74
CA GLN A 92 4.99 11.37 -14.11
C GLN A 92 6.10 12.36 -13.73
N VAL A 93 5.70 13.59 -13.36
CA VAL A 93 6.62 14.68 -13.00
C VAL A 93 7.62 14.28 -11.90
N ASP A 94 7.22 13.41 -10.97
CA ASP A 94 8.04 12.90 -9.88
C ASP A 94 8.57 11.48 -10.14
N GLY A 95 8.42 10.97 -11.35
CA GLY A 95 8.79 9.61 -11.73
C GLY A 95 10.28 9.30 -11.56
N ARG A 96 11.15 10.26 -11.86
CA ARG A 96 12.61 10.15 -11.60
C ARG A 96 12.93 9.95 -10.12
N ARG A 97 12.21 10.63 -9.23
CA ARG A 97 12.34 10.43 -7.77
C ARG A 97 11.89 9.03 -7.39
N ARG A 98 10.72 8.58 -7.87
CA ARG A 98 10.19 7.23 -7.59
C ARG A 98 11.14 6.11 -8.05
N ALA A 99 11.75 6.26 -9.23
CA ALA A 99 12.73 5.31 -9.74
C ALA A 99 14.01 5.29 -8.88
N ARG A 100 14.48 6.47 -8.45
CA ARG A 100 15.63 6.59 -7.54
C ARG A 100 15.33 6.01 -6.15
N ASP A 101 14.16 6.27 -5.59
CA ASP A 101 13.72 5.72 -4.30
C ASP A 101 13.77 4.19 -4.34
N LEU A 102 13.31 3.58 -5.44
CA LEU A 102 13.36 2.13 -5.62
C LEU A 102 14.80 1.62 -5.80
N PHE A 103 15.60 2.27 -6.64
CA PHE A 103 17.00 1.89 -6.87
C PHE A 103 17.82 1.94 -5.57
N ASN A 104 17.60 2.94 -4.71
CA ASN A 104 18.30 3.08 -3.44
C ASN A 104 17.98 1.97 -2.43
N LEU A 105 16.90 1.21 -2.62
CA LEU A 105 16.55 0.06 -1.79
C LEU A 105 17.23 -1.24 -2.27
N MET A 106 17.75 -1.26 -3.50
CA MET A 106 18.38 -2.44 -4.08
C MET A 106 19.75 -2.68 -3.43
N ARG A 107 19.94 -3.88 -2.88
CA ARG A 107 21.22 -4.34 -2.34
C ARG A 107 21.74 -5.51 -3.15
N PRO A 108 23.06 -5.60 -3.40
CA PRO A 108 23.64 -6.77 -4.06
C PRO A 108 23.23 -8.07 -3.37
N ALA A 109 22.89 -9.09 -4.15
CA ALA A 109 22.49 -10.43 -3.70
C ALA A 109 23.39 -11.50 -4.34
N PRO A 110 24.69 -11.53 -4.01
CA PRO A 110 25.65 -12.46 -4.60
C PRO A 110 25.35 -13.92 -4.25
N ASP A 111 24.57 -14.16 -3.21
CA ASP A 111 24.04 -15.46 -2.80
C ASP A 111 23.07 -16.06 -3.83
N ILE A 112 22.40 -15.24 -4.64
CA ILE A 112 21.51 -15.72 -5.71
C ILE A 112 22.25 -15.79 -7.06
N GLY A 113 23.22 -14.89 -7.30
CA GLY A 113 24.00 -14.88 -8.54
C GLY A 113 24.71 -13.55 -8.84
N PRO A 114 25.57 -13.53 -9.87
CA PRO A 114 26.31 -12.33 -10.24
C PRO A 114 25.38 -11.23 -10.76
N ASN A 115 25.64 -9.98 -10.36
CA ASN A 115 24.86 -8.80 -10.76
C ASN A 115 23.36 -8.86 -10.40
N LEU A 116 22.98 -9.69 -9.43
CA LEU A 116 21.62 -9.71 -8.90
C LEU A 116 21.50 -8.80 -7.68
N TYR A 117 20.30 -8.25 -7.50
CA TYR A 117 19.96 -7.34 -6.43
C TYR A 117 18.66 -7.79 -5.76
N ARG A 118 18.54 -7.50 -4.46
CA ARG A 118 17.36 -7.79 -3.64
C ARG A 118 16.92 -6.52 -2.92
N ILE A 119 15.61 -6.36 -2.75
CA ILE A 119 15.02 -5.35 -1.86
C ILE A 119 14.56 -6.08 -0.59
N TYR A 120 14.71 -5.44 0.57
CA TYR A 120 14.23 -5.94 1.86
C TYR A 120 13.08 -5.05 2.35
N PRO A 121 11.81 -5.32 1.97
CA PRO A 121 10.69 -4.42 2.27
C PRO A 121 10.48 -4.17 3.77
N ALA A 122 10.85 -5.15 4.61
CA ALA A 122 10.76 -5.05 6.07
C ALA A 122 11.61 -3.91 6.66
N GLU A 123 12.70 -3.54 5.98
CA GLU A 123 13.62 -2.52 6.45
C GLU A 123 13.24 -1.11 5.96
N ASP A 124 12.24 -1.01 5.10
CA ASP A 124 11.79 0.27 4.56
C ASP A 124 10.70 0.89 5.46
N PRO A 125 10.96 2.04 6.11
CA PRO A 125 10.00 2.69 6.99
C PRO A 125 8.70 3.06 6.27
N ARG A 126 8.75 3.38 4.97
CA ARG A 126 7.57 3.73 4.17
C ARG A 126 6.68 2.52 3.93
N VAL A 127 7.29 1.37 3.70
CA VAL A 127 6.57 0.09 3.57
C VAL A 127 5.89 -0.24 4.89
N LEU A 128 6.62 -0.16 6.01
CA LEU A 128 6.07 -0.44 7.33
C LEU A 128 4.93 0.52 7.69
N ARG A 129 4.96 1.79 7.28
CA ARG A 129 3.83 2.72 7.47
C ARG A 129 2.56 2.24 6.78
N ILE A 130 2.65 1.71 5.56
CA ILE A 130 1.49 1.17 4.84
C ILE A 130 1.00 -0.14 5.48
N ILE A 131 1.89 -1.02 5.92
CA ILE A 131 1.47 -2.22 6.66
C ILE A 131 0.73 -1.83 7.95
N ARG A 132 1.23 -0.84 8.71
CA ARG A 132 0.52 -0.33 9.89
C ARG A 132 -0.85 0.26 9.53
N LYS A 133 -0.96 1.03 8.44
CA LYS A 133 -2.25 1.54 7.92
C LYS A 133 -3.22 0.39 7.65
N ILE A 134 -2.77 -0.68 6.99
CA ILE A 134 -3.58 -1.87 6.70
C ILE A 134 -4.08 -2.50 8.00
N ILE A 135 -3.20 -2.75 8.97
CA ILE A 135 -3.57 -3.36 10.25
C ILE A 135 -4.60 -2.48 11.00
N ARG A 136 -4.40 -1.17 11.06
CA ARG A 136 -5.35 -0.22 11.68
C ARG A 136 -6.71 -0.26 10.97
N GLY A 137 -6.70 -0.29 9.63
CA GLY A 137 -7.92 -0.37 8.84
C GLY A 137 -8.67 -1.68 9.01
N LEU A 138 -7.96 -2.82 9.09
CA LEU A 138 -8.53 -4.13 9.38
C LEU A 138 -9.11 -4.17 10.80
N SER A 139 -8.37 -3.66 11.79
CA SER A 139 -8.84 -3.58 13.18
C SER A 139 -10.14 -2.78 13.30
N ARG A 140 -10.23 -1.64 12.58
CA ARG A 140 -11.47 -0.86 12.51
C ARG A 140 -12.59 -1.61 11.82
N HIS A 141 -12.32 -2.27 10.70
CA HIS A 141 -13.33 -3.00 9.92
C HIS A 141 -13.93 -4.18 10.69
N HIS A 142 -13.11 -4.88 11.46
CA HIS A 142 -13.51 -6.04 12.27
C HIS A 142 -13.89 -5.67 13.70
N GLU A 143 -14.02 -4.38 14.02
CA GLU A 143 -14.47 -3.88 15.33
C GLU A 143 -13.63 -4.39 16.52
N LEU A 144 -12.34 -4.67 16.31
CA LEU A 144 -11.46 -5.22 17.34
C LEU A 144 -11.05 -4.13 18.36
N THR A 145 -10.42 -3.06 17.87
CA THR A 145 -9.97 -1.90 18.66
C THR A 145 -9.73 -0.72 17.71
N GLY A 146 -10.05 0.51 18.12
CA GLY A 146 -9.79 1.70 17.29
C GLY A 146 -10.12 3.01 18.02
N PRO A 147 -9.34 4.09 17.80
CA PRO A 147 -8.14 4.17 16.96
C PRO A 147 -6.95 3.44 17.58
N VAL A 148 -6.24 2.65 16.78
CA VAL A 148 -4.96 2.04 17.19
C VAL A 148 -3.85 3.03 16.86
N SER A 149 -3.03 3.38 17.85
CA SER A 149 -1.89 4.29 17.65
C SER A 149 -0.75 3.60 16.91
N ASP A 150 0.11 4.36 16.23
CA ASP A 150 1.23 3.79 15.46
C ASP A 150 2.20 2.99 16.34
N GLY A 151 2.40 3.39 17.60
CA GLY A 151 3.25 2.68 18.57
C GLY A 151 2.67 1.34 19.06
N GLN A 152 1.38 1.08 18.81
CA GLN A 152 0.71 -0.19 19.12
C GLN A 152 0.69 -1.15 17.93
N VAL A 153 1.19 -0.74 16.76
CA VAL A 153 1.21 -1.57 15.56
C VAL A 153 2.64 -1.91 15.16
N PHE A 154 2.96 -3.19 15.31
CA PHE A 154 4.22 -3.78 14.92
C PHE A 154 4.02 -4.59 13.64
N ALA A 155 4.96 -4.46 12.72
CA ALA A 155 4.96 -5.18 11.46
C ALA A 155 6.39 -5.63 11.18
N ASP A 156 6.56 -6.91 10.86
CA ASP A 156 7.80 -7.50 10.39
C ASP A 156 7.46 -8.46 9.24
N VAL A 157 8.44 -8.79 8.40
CA VAL A 157 8.27 -9.74 7.30
C VAL A 157 8.92 -11.05 7.72
N LEU A 158 8.16 -12.14 7.58
CA LEU A 158 8.66 -13.48 7.84
C LEU A 158 9.86 -13.76 6.92
N ARG A 159 11.06 -13.84 7.51
CA ARG A 159 12.27 -14.24 6.81
C ARG A 159 12.25 -15.76 6.73
N GLN A 160 11.79 -16.33 5.63
CA GLN A 160 11.98 -17.76 5.42
C GLN A 160 13.48 -18.01 5.17
N PRO A 161 14.11 -18.96 5.87
CA PRO A 161 15.42 -19.43 5.46
C PRO A 161 15.27 -20.03 4.06
N ILE A 162 16.08 -19.52 3.13
CA ILE A 162 16.25 -20.08 1.79
C ILE A 162 17.07 -21.35 1.93
#